data_AF-A0A7V2TYK6-F1
#
_entry.id   AF-A0A7V2TYK6-F1
#
_cell.length_a   1.000
_cell.length_b   1.000
_cell.length_c   1.000
_cell.angle_alpha   90.00
_cell.angle_beta   90.00
_cell.angle_gamma   90.00
#
_symmetry.space_group_name_H-M   'P 1'
#
loop_
_entity.id
_entity.type
_entity.pdbx_description
1 polymer ?
#
loop_
_entity_poly.entity_id
_entity_poly.type
_entity_poly.pdbx_seq_one_letter_code
_entity_poly.pdbx_strand_id
1 'polypeptide(L)'
;DQKSTFKMKSLLFDSRDGSRDLQVEMPVGKTWANVRKAFGPKKTFEVASANAVAGVRDTVWRMNVDPDQSTMIRVYEGTVEVYSPFVKPDYKPEETGFKAPREVRGPQEVARPYQEVTKEQWEQIVLTQMMQVVVPAVGRPGPPSSFRAEEDQREEWVRWNQERDRLIR
;
A
#
# COMPACT_ATOMS: atom_id res chain seq x y z
N ASP A 1 17.18 11.21 -15.71
CA ASP A 1 15.79 11.71 -15.67
C ASP A 1 14.83 10.67 -15.13
N GLN A 2 14.48 10.75 -13.85
CA GLN A 2 13.35 9.97 -13.32
C GLN A 2 12.06 10.74 -13.56
N LYS A 3 11.19 10.19 -14.40
CA LYS A 3 9.84 10.71 -14.64
C LYS A 3 8.87 10.01 -13.68
N SER A 4 8.63 10.61 -12.52
CA SER A 4 7.56 10.15 -11.62
C SER A 4 6.22 10.68 -12.11
N THR A 5 5.21 9.81 -12.19
CA THR A 5 3.83 10.20 -12.50
C THR A 5 2.94 9.73 -11.36
N PHE A 6 2.10 10.61 -10.86
CA PHE A 6 1.12 10.27 -9.83
C PHE A 6 -0.22 10.95 -10.13
N LYS A 7 -1.29 10.35 -9.63
CA LYS A 7 -2.65 10.88 -9.70
C LYS A 7 -3.22 10.91 -8.29
N MET A 8 -3.79 12.03 -7.90
CA MET A 8 -4.52 12.13 -6.64
C MET A 8 -5.95 11.68 -6.87
N LYS A 9 -6.39 10.62 -6.19
CA LYS A 9 -7.76 10.09 -6.33
C LYS A 9 -8.73 10.81 -5.41
N SER A 10 -8.34 11.02 -4.16
CA SER A 10 -9.15 11.73 -3.18
C SER A 10 -8.28 12.52 -2.21
N LEU A 11 -8.79 13.70 -1.85
CA LEU A 11 -8.36 14.50 -0.71
C LEU A 11 -9.64 14.92 0.01
N LEU A 12 -9.97 14.24 1.09
CA LEU A 12 -11.08 14.61 1.95
C LEU A 12 -10.52 15.23 3.23
N PHE A 13 -11.04 16.39 3.57
CA PHE A 13 -10.77 17.09 4.82
C PHE A 13 -12.11 17.46 5.44
N ASP A 14 -12.49 16.81 6.53
CA ASP A 14 -13.63 17.26 7.33
C ASP A 14 -13.11 17.98 8.57
N SER A 15 -13.37 19.28 8.63
CA SER A 15 -12.93 20.16 9.72
C SER A 15 -13.69 19.91 11.03
N ARG A 16 -14.82 19.20 10.99
CA ARG A 16 -15.67 18.94 12.17
C ARG A 16 -15.15 17.80 13.03
N ASP A 17 -14.58 16.77 12.41
CA ASP A 17 -14.02 15.61 13.10
C ASP A 17 -12.49 15.50 12.94
N GLY A 18 -11.88 16.40 12.17
CA GLY A 18 -10.44 16.42 11.90
C GLY A 18 -9.97 15.28 11.01
N SER A 19 -10.89 14.58 10.34
CA SER A 19 -10.57 13.47 9.46
C SER A 19 -9.84 13.95 8.21
N ARG A 20 -8.83 13.18 7.82
CA ARG A 20 -8.08 13.41 6.58
C ARG A 20 -7.89 12.08 5.88
N ASP A 21 -8.52 11.95 4.71
CA ASP A 21 -8.34 10.80 3.85
C ASP A 21 -7.64 11.23 2.56
N LEU A 22 -6.50 10.61 2.29
CA LEU A 22 -5.69 10.88 1.12
C LEU A 22 -5.40 9.57 0.40
N GLN A 23 -5.91 9.48 -0.82
CA GLN A 23 -5.62 8.38 -1.72
C GLN A 23 -4.83 8.88 -2.93
N VAL A 24 -3.63 8.33 -3.10
CA VAL A 24 -2.74 8.62 -4.23
C VAL A 24 -2.57 7.37 -5.06
N GLU A 25 -2.60 7.49 -6.38
CA GLU A 25 -2.27 6.45 -7.32
C GLU A 25 -0.92 6.76 -7.99
N MET A 26 -0.02 5.78 -8.00
CA MET A 26 1.35 5.89 -8.48
C MET A 26 1.59 4.87 -9.60
N PRO A 27 1.39 5.25 -10.87
CA PRO A 27 1.67 4.36 -12.00
C PRO A 27 3.17 4.05 -12.21
N VAL A 28 4.06 5.00 -11.91
CA VAL A 28 5.51 4.85 -12.07
C VAL A 28 6.26 5.92 -11.28
N GLY A 29 7.39 5.54 -10.70
CA GLY A 29 8.32 6.45 -10.04
C GLY A 29 8.59 6.09 -8.59
N LYS A 30 9.15 7.05 -7.86
CA LYS A 30 9.54 6.89 -6.44
C LYS A 30 8.73 7.82 -5.55
N THR A 31 8.35 7.31 -4.39
CA THR A 31 7.60 8.03 -3.36
C THR A 31 8.24 7.84 -2.02
N TRP A 32 8.47 8.93 -1.31
CA TRP A 32 8.82 8.93 0.11
C TRP A 32 7.65 9.51 0.89
N ALA A 33 7.20 8.82 1.93
CA ALA A 33 6.10 9.27 2.76
C ALA A 33 6.49 9.19 4.24
N ASN A 34 6.50 10.36 4.88
CA ASN A 34 6.62 10.51 6.33
C ASN A 34 5.29 11.02 6.88
N VAL A 35 4.51 10.12 7.49
CA VAL A 35 3.11 10.38 7.88
C VAL A 35 2.98 10.65 9.39
N ARG A 36 4.08 10.70 10.15
CA ARG A 36 4.08 10.90 11.62
C ARG A 36 3.39 12.19 12.09
N LYS A 37 3.29 13.21 11.22
CA LYS A 37 2.78 14.55 11.57
C LYS A 37 1.43 14.90 10.93
N ALA A 38 0.73 13.95 10.33
CA ALA A 38 -0.63 14.22 9.90
C ALA A 38 -1.53 14.35 11.16
N PHE A 39 -2.11 15.53 11.43
CA PHE A 39 -2.89 15.90 12.65
C PHE A 39 -4.33 15.36 12.75
N GLY A 40 -4.66 14.47 13.70
CA GLY A 40 -6.05 13.99 13.98
C GLY A 40 -6.22 12.46 14.17
N PRO A 41 -7.24 12.00 14.93
CA PRO A 41 -7.41 10.61 15.37
C PRO A 41 -7.91 9.61 14.29
N LYS A 42 -8.51 10.11 13.20
CA LYS A 42 -9.05 9.32 12.07
C LYS A 42 -8.39 9.74 10.76
N LYS A 43 -7.36 9.02 10.35
CA LYS A 43 -6.62 9.31 9.11
C LYS A 43 -6.35 8.04 8.37
N THR A 44 -6.70 8.05 7.09
CA THR A 44 -6.27 7.02 6.16
C THR A 44 -5.35 7.66 5.13
N PHE A 45 -4.14 7.14 5.02
CA PHE A 45 -3.22 7.50 3.95
C PHE A 45 -2.95 6.24 3.16
N GLU A 46 -3.34 6.28 1.89
CA GLU A 46 -3.19 5.16 0.98
C GLU A 46 -2.44 5.61 -0.26
N VAL A 47 -1.41 4.84 -0.60
CA VAL A 47 -0.74 4.95 -1.89
C VAL A 47 -0.93 3.64 -2.63
N ALA A 48 -1.63 3.71 -3.75
CA ALA A 48 -1.95 2.60 -4.61
C ALA A 48 -1.03 2.60 -5.85
N SER A 49 -0.54 1.42 -6.19
CA SER A 49 0.07 1.09 -7.48
C SER A 49 -0.85 0.12 -8.22
N ALA A 50 -0.47 -0.29 -9.44
CA ALA A 50 -1.28 -1.23 -10.23
C ALA A 50 -1.50 -2.60 -9.53
N ASN A 51 -0.57 -3.00 -8.65
CA ASN A 51 -0.52 -4.33 -8.04
C ASN A 51 -0.46 -4.33 -6.51
N ALA A 52 -0.31 -3.17 -5.87
CA ALA A 52 -0.20 -3.07 -4.41
C ALA A 52 -0.77 -1.75 -3.88
N VAL A 53 -1.51 -1.81 -2.79
CA VAL A 53 -1.90 -0.63 -2.02
C VAL A 53 -1.22 -0.67 -0.66
N ALA A 54 -0.54 0.42 -0.30
CA ALA A 54 0.07 0.59 1.01
C ALA A 54 -0.82 1.49 1.87
N GLY A 55 -1.50 0.89 2.85
CA GLY A 55 -2.23 1.58 3.90
C GLY A 55 -1.31 1.83 5.09
N VAL A 56 -1.23 3.08 5.54
CA VAL A 56 -0.27 3.45 6.57
C VAL A 56 -0.85 4.35 7.64
N ARG A 57 -0.39 4.11 8.87
CA ARG A 57 -0.61 4.97 10.02
C ARG A 57 0.70 5.14 10.79
N ASP A 58 1.09 6.39 11.03
CA ASP A 58 2.28 6.75 11.82
C ASP A 58 3.60 6.10 11.33
N THR A 59 3.82 6.06 10.01
CA THR A 59 5.00 5.41 9.42
C THR A 59 5.90 6.33 8.60
N VAL A 60 7.15 5.88 8.42
CA VAL A 60 8.08 6.40 7.41
C VAL A 60 8.45 5.26 6.48
N TRP A 61 8.14 5.43 5.20
CA TRP A 61 8.24 4.37 4.22
C TRP A 61 8.43 4.93 2.82
N ARG A 62 8.80 4.05 1.88
CA ARG A 62 8.89 4.39 0.46
C ARG A 62 8.23 3.35 -0.43
N MET A 63 7.77 3.83 -1.59
CA MET A 63 7.30 3.01 -2.71
C MET A 63 8.13 3.33 -3.95
N ASN A 64 8.62 2.32 -4.64
CA ASN A 64 9.13 2.45 -6.00
C ASN A 64 8.26 1.61 -6.90
N VAL A 65 7.69 2.22 -7.94
CA VAL A 65 6.97 1.53 -9.01
C VAL A 65 7.83 1.63 -10.25
N ASP A 66 8.36 0.51 -10.69
CA ASP A 66 9.23 0.42 -11.86
C ASP A 66 8.41 0.45 -13.16
N PRO A 67 9.02 0.77 -14.31
CA PRO A 67 8.32 0.83 -15.60
C PRO A 67 7.67 -0.49 -16.01
N ASP A 68 8.17 -1.62 -15.50
CA ASP A 68 7.60 -2.94 -15.71
C ASP A 68 6.36 -3.21 -14.84
N GLN A 69 5.92 -2.22 -14.02
CA GLN A 69 4.84 -2.31 -13.05
C GLN A 69 5.15 -3.19 -11.83
N SER A 70 6.41 -3.54 -11.58
CA SER A 70 6.83 -4.09 -10.30
C SER A 70 6.87 -2.98 -9.24
N THR A 71 6.45 -3.33 -8.02
CA THR A 71 6.34 -2.39 -6.91
C THR A 71 7.19 -2.87 -5.74
N MET A 72 8.19 -2.09 -5.36
CA MET A 72 8.98 -2.30 -4.15
C MET A 72 8.49 -1.36 -3.05
N ILE A 73 8.27 -1.90 -1.85
CA ILE A 73 7.90 -1.13 -0.67
C ILE A 73 8.95 -1.38 0.41
N ARG A 74 9.46 -0.33 1.05
CA ARG A 74 10.34 -0.42 2.22
C ARG A 74 9.81 0.41 3.37
N VAL A 75 9.88 -0.12 4.58
CA VAL A 75 9.44 0.53 5.82
C VAL A 75 10.65 0.85 6.69
N TYR A 76 10.88 2.13 6.96
CA TYR A 76 11.96 2.59 7.83
C TYR A 76 11.51 2.70 9.29
N GLU A 77 10.25 3.07 9.52
CA GLU A 77 9.65 3.14 10.86
C GLU A 77 8.15 2.89 10.79
N GLY A 78 7.62 2.21 11.81
CA GLY A 78 6.20 1.87 11.94
C GLY A 78 5.82 0.60 11.19
N THR A 79 4.52 0.46 10.91
CA THR A 79 3.93 -0.72 10.27
C THR A 79 3.10 -0.33 9.05
N VAL A 80 3.38 -0.97 7.92
CA VAL A 80 2.67 -0.75 6.65
C VAL A 80 1.90 -2.01 6.28
N GLU A 81 0.61 -1.84 6.00
CA GLU A 81 -0.21 -2.90 5.46
C GLU A 81 -0.23 -2.77 3.94
N VAL A 82 0.27 -3.80 3.27
CA VAL A 82 0.21 -3.92 1.82
C VAL A 82 -0.94 -4.87 1.50
N TYR A 83 -1.78 -4.53 0.53
CA TYR A 83 -2.86 -5.39 0.06
C TYR A 83 -3.04 -5.31 -1.45
N SER A 84 -3.73 -6.28 -2.03
CA SER A 84 -4.03 -6.30 -3.47
C SER A 84 -5.09 -5.25 -3.79
N PRO A 85 -4.95 -4.41 -4.85
CA PRO A 85 -5.94 -3.40 -5.19
C PRO A 85 -7.31 -3.99 -5.58
N PHE A 86 -7.36 -5.28 -5.90
CA PHE A 86 -8.58 -6.02 -6.19
C PHE A 86 -9.28 -6.57 -4.95
N VAL A 87 -8.60 -6.55 -3.80
CA VAL A 87 -9.13 -6.92 -2.48
C VAL A 87 -8.94 -5.70 -1.59
N LYS A 88 -9.91 -4.78 -1.59
CA LYS A 88 -9.92 -3.74 -0.56
C LYS A 88 -10.13 -4.45 0.78
N PRO A 89 -9.24 -4.33 1.78
CA PRO A 89 -9.60 -4.70 3.13
C PRO A 89 -10.71 -3.72 3.53
N ASP A 90 -11.93 -4.22 3.68
CA ASP A 90 -12.94 -3.49 4.43
C ASP A 90 -12.34 -3.27 5.81
N TYR A 91 -11.92 -2.04 6.13
CA TYR A 91 -11.58 -1.67 7.50
C TYR A 91 -12.82 -1.94 8.34
N LYS A 92 -12.84 -3.08 9.04
CA LYS A 92 -13.90 -3.45 9.98
C LYS A 92 -13.44 -2.97 11.36
N PRO A 93 -14.05 -1.92 11.93
CA PRO A 93 -14.04 -1.78 13.38
C PRO A 93 -14.60 -3.08 13.98
N GLU A 94 -13.94 -3.63 15.00
CA GLU A 94 -14.46 -4.78 15.73
C GLU A 94 -15.82 -4.42 16.36
N GLU A 95 -16.92 -4.79 15.71
CA GLU A 95 -18.24 -4.87 16.34
C GLU A 95 -19.02 -6.08 15.82
N THR A 96 -19.06 -7.10 16.68
CA THR A 96 -20.15 -8.05 16.95
C THR A 96 -21.37 -8.10 16.00
N GLY A 97 -21.68 -9.29 15.47
CA GLY A 97 -23.08 -9.70 15.19
C GLY A 97 -23.33 -10.33 13.82
N PHE A 98 -23.45 -11.66 13.77
CA PHE A 98 -23.89 -12.41 12.59
C PHE A 98 -25.38 -12.14 12.22
N LYS A 99 -25.69 -12.10 10.92
CA LYS A 99 -27.03 -12.48 10.39
C LYS A 99 -26.87 -13.53 9.30
N ALA A 100 -27.64 -14.60 9.40
CA ALA A 100 -27.54 -15.81 8.57
C ALA A 100 -27.91 -15.56 7.08
N PRO A 101 -27.21 -16.19 6.11
CA PRO A 101 -27.51 -16.02 4.68
C PRO A 101 -28.80 -16.74 4.25
N ARG A 102 -29.52 -16.18 3.26
CA ARG A 102 -30.65 -16.80 2.57
C ARG A 102 -30.18 -17.44 1.27
N GLU A 103 -30.55 -18.70 1.04
CA GLU A 103 -30.10 -19.50 -0.11
C GLU A 103 -30.87 -19.15 -1.40
N VAL A 104 -30.17 -18.96 -2.52
CA VAL A 104 -30.74 -18.80 -3.87
C VAL A 104 -30.07 -19.84 -4.78
N ARG A 105 -30.86 -20.56 -5.59
CA ARG A 105 -30.33 -21.58 -6.53
C ARG A 105 -29.59 -20.92 -7.70
N GLY A 106 -28.34 -21.33 -7.92
CA GLY A 106 -27.46 -20.78 -8.95
C GLY A 106 -27.68 -21.38 -10.36
N PRO A 107 -27.31 -20.66 -11.44
CA PRO A 107 -27.27 -21.20 -12.80
C PRO A 107 -26.16 -22.24 -13.00
N GLN A 108 -26.37 -23.19 -13.91
CA GLN A 108 -25.45 -24.29 -14.21
C GLN A 108 -24.37 -23.87 -15.22
N GLU A 109 -23.10 -24.16 -14.92
CA GLU A 109 -21.94 -23.69 -15.67
C GLU A 109 -21.59 -24.63 -16.86
N VAL A 110 -21.34 -24.05 -18.03
CA VAL A 110 -20.88 -24.78 -19.23
C VAL A 110 -19.36 -24.70 -19.32
N ALA A 111 -18.69 -25.81 -19.66
CA ALA A 111 -17.23 -25.92 -19.72
C ALA A 111 -16.61 -24.87 -20.68
N ARG A 112 -15.72 -24.03 -20.15
CA ARG A 112 -15.05 -22.94 -20.88
C ARG A 112 -13.75 -23.47 -21.55
N PRO A 113 -13.42 -23.08 -22.80
CA PRO A 113 -12.25 -23.59 -23.52
C PRO A 113 -10.92 -22.89 -23.19
N TYR A 114 -10.84 -22.10 -22.12
CA TYR A 114 -9.60 -21.43 -21.72
C TYR A 114 -9.27 -21.72 -20.27
N GLN A 115 -8.01 -22.07 -20.04
CA GLN A 115 -7.43 -22.33 -18.73
C GLN A 115 -7.52 -21.04 -17.90
N GLU A 116 -8.35 -21.04 -16.85
CA GLU A 116 -8.40 -19.95 -15.88
C GLU A 116 -7.01 -19.82 -15.25
N VAL A 117 -6.33 -18.70 -15.52
CA VAL A 117 -5.14 -18.33 -14.78
C VAL A 117 -5.62 -18.08 -13.35
N THR A 118 -5.24 -18.94 -12.42
CA THR A 118 -5.70 -18.83 -11.04
C THR A 118 -5.18 -17.53 -10.44
N LYS A 119 -6.11 -16.60 -10.17
CA LYS A 119 -5.85 -15.37 -9.41
C LYS A 119 -5.75 -15.75 -7.95
N GLU A 120 -4.66 -16.34 -7.51
CA GLU A 120 -4.43 -16.46 -6.07
C GLU A 120 -4.11 -15.07 -5.52
N GLN A 121 -5.17 -14.39 -5.12
CA GLN A 121 -5.15 -13.12 -4.43
C GLN A 121 -4.61 -13.40 -3.03
N TRP A 122 -3.46 -12.82 -2.72
CA TRP A 122 -2.94 -12.75 -1.37
C TRP A 122 -3.71 -11.65 -0.63
N GLU A 123 -4.11 -11.91 0.61
CA GLU A 123 -5.09 -11.05 1.28
C GLU A 123 -4.46 -9.82 1.93
N GLN A 124 -3.31 -9.96 2.58
CA GLN A 124 -2.63 -8.85 3.25
C GLN A 124 -1.18 -9.22 3.59
N ILE A 125 -0.26 -8.26 3.46
CA ILE A 125 1.13 -8.38 3.91
C ILE A 125 1.41 -7.24 4.87
N VAL A 126 1.78 -7.58 6.10
CA VAL A 126 2.15 -6.59 7.13
C VAL A 126 3.67 -6.46 7.16
N LEU A 127 4.17 -5.27 6.86
CA LEU A 127 5.58 -4.92 6.94
C LEU A 127 5.84 -4.11 8.20
N THR A 128 6.76 -4.59 9.04
CA THR A 128 7.25 -3.85 10.20
C THR A 128 8.53 -3.09 9.87
N GLN A 129 9.08 -2.39 10.84
CA GLN A 129 10.30 -1.61 10.69
C GLN A 129 11.47 -2.44 10.11
N MET A 130 12.19 -1.83 9.16
CA MET A 130 13.32 -2.42 8.42
C MET A 130 12.93 -3.62 7.54
N MET A 131 11.65 -3.76 7.20
CA MET A 131 11.17 -4.75 6.25
C MET A 131 10.91 -4.14 4.87
N GLN A 132 10.97 -5.01 3.87
CA GLN A 132 10.66 -4.72 2.49
C GLN A 132 9.87 -5.85 1.85
N VAL A 133 9.12 -5.52 0.80
CA VAL A 133 8.50 -6.49 -0.11
C VAL A 133 8.64 -6.01 -1.54
N VAL A 134 8.74 -6.98 -2.46
CA VAL A 134 8.63 -6.74 -3.89
C VAL A 134 7.39 -7.45 -4.40
N VAL A 135 6.49 -6.67 -4.99
CA VAL A 135 5.28 -7.14 -5.65
C VAL A 135 5.56 -7.11 -7.16
N PRO A 136 5.63 -8.27 -7.84
CA PRO A 136 5.84 -8.30 -9.28
C PRO A 136 4.61 -7.76 -10.01
N ALA A 137 4.78 -7.33 -11.26
CA ALA A 137 3.67 -6.86 -12.09
C ALA A 137 2.54 -7.89 -12.25
N VAL A 138 2.93 -9.17 -12.29
CA VAL A 138 2.03 -10.32 -12.34
C VAL A 138 2.54 -11.38 -11.38
N GLY A 139 1.62 -12.01 -10.64
CA GLY A 139 1.92 -13.11 -9.73
C GLY A 139 1.89 -12.70 -8.27
N ARG A 140 2.44 -13.56 -7.41
CA ARG A 140 2.44 -13.36 -5.96
C ARG A 140 3.61 -12.48 -5.51
N PRO A 141 3.42 -11.60 -4.53
CA PRO A 141 4.52 -10.91 -3.85
C PRO A 141 5.55 -11.91 -3.34
N GLY A 142 6.81 -11.50 -3.34
CA GLY A 142 7.84 -12.21 -2.59
C GLY A 142 7.55 -12.17 -1.08
N PRO A 143 8.17 -13.06 -0.29
CA PRO A 143 8.07 -12.97 1.16
C PRO A 143 8.67 -11.64 1.65
N PRO A 144 8.10 -11.04 2.72
CA PRO A 144 8.74 -9.92 3.39
C PRO A 144 10.18 -10.25 3.78
N SER A 145 11.11 -9.37 3.47
CA SER A 145 12.53 -9.52 3.77
C SER A 145 13.05 -8.31 4.52
N SER A 146 14.08 -8.49 5.33
CA SER A 146 14.75 -7.35 5.97
C SER A 146 15.67 -6.63 5.00
N PHE A 147 15.85 -5.32 5.17
CA PHE A 147 16.87 -4.54 4.47
C PHE A 147 17.74 -3.78 5.48
N ARG A 148 18.96 -3.41 5.07
CA ARG A 148 19.88 -2.61 5.88
C ARG A 148 19.78 -1.15 5.50
N ALA A 149 19.58 -0.28 6.49
CA ALA A 149 19.44 1.16 6.27
C ALA A 149 20.73 1.77 5.72
N GLU A 150 21.89 1.25 6.14
CA GLU A 150 23.21 1.73 5.75
C GLU A 150 23.49 1.46 4.27
N GLU A 151 23.04 0.30 3.77
CA GLU A 151 23.14 -0.05 2.35
C GLU A 151 22.22 0.84 1.52
N ASP A 152 21.03 1.12 2.02
CA ASP A 152 20.03 1.95 1.33
C ASP A 152 20.37 3.46 1.36
N GLN A 153 21.05 3.93 2.40
CA GLN A 153 21.61 5.28 2.48
C GLN A 153 22.70 5.52 1.42
N ARG A 154 23.17 4.52 0.68
CA ARG A 154 24.04 4.77 -0.47
C ARG A 154 23.31 5.51 -1.59
N GLU A 155 21.98 5.42 -1.62
CA GLU A 155 21.16 6.19 -2.56
C GLU A 155 21.00 7.65 -2.09
N GLU A 156 21.45 8.60 -2.90
CA GLU A 156 21.42 10.03 -2.55
C GLU A 156 19.99 10.54 -2.26
N TRP A 157 19.00 10.07 -3.02
CA TRP A 157 17.60 10.41 -2.82
C TRP A 157 17.08 9.97 -1.45
N VAL A 158 17.53 8.82 -0.94
CA VAL A 158 17.17 8.33 0.40
C VAL A 158 17.79 9.23 1.46
N ARG A 159 19.09 9.51 1.35
CA ARG A 159 19.79 10.41 2.30
C ARG A 159 19.15 11.78 2.37
N TRP A 160 18.81 12.34 1.21
CA TRP A 160 18.17 13.64 1.13
C TRP A 160 16.82 13.66 1.87
N ASN A 161 15.96 12.65 1.66
CA ASN A 161 14.68 12.58 2.38
C ASN A 161 14.85 12.40 3.89
N GLN A 162 15.77 11.53 4.32
CA GLN A 162 16.05 11.33 5.75
C GLN A 162 16.56 12.60 6.43
N GLU A 163 17.40 13.39 5.74
CA GLU A 163 17.88 14.66 6.26
C GLU A 163 16.75 15.69 6.34
N ARG A 164 15.88 15.76 5.31
CA ARG A 164 14.68 16.60 5.34
C ARG A 164 13.75 16.25 6.49
N ASP A 165 13.55 14.97 6.76
CA ASP A 165 12.73 14.49 7.88
C ASP A 165 13.30 14.90 9.24
N ARG A 166 14.63 14.98 9.39
CA ARG A 166 15.27 15.48 10.63
C ARG A 166 15.01 16.96 10.85
N LEU A 167 14.99 17.76 9.78
CA LEU A 167 14.72 19.20 9.84
C LEU A 167 13.26 19.53 10.16
N ILE A 168 12.35 18.57 9.94
CA ILE A 168 10.92 18.73 10.22
C ILE A 168 10.61 18.40 11.70
N ARG A 169 11.59 18.04 12.54
CA ARG A 169 11.40 17.71 13.98
C ARG A 169 10.65 18.78 14.75
#